data_AF-A0A520M7W3-F1
#
_entry.id   AF-A0A520M7W3-F1
#
_cell.length_a   1.000
_cell.length_b   1.000
_cell.length_c   1.000
_cell.angle_alpha   90.00
_cell.angle_beta   90.00
_cell.angle_gamma   90.00
#
_symmetry.space_group_name_H-M   'P 1'
#
loop_
_entity.id
_entity.type
_entity.pdbx_description
1 polymer ?
#
loop_
_entity_poly.entity_id
_entity_poly.type
_entity_poly.pdbx_seq_one_letter_code
_entity_poly.pdbx_strand_id
1 'polypeptide(L)'
;MALLITDECINCDVCEPECPNEAISQGEEFYVIDPTLCTECVGHFESSQCVEVCPVECILVDPERLESQEILMDRFRSLTDGTSTQPLGSRQLDVEATPQIPGRD
;
A
#
# COMPACT_ATOMS: atom_id res chain seq x y z
N MET A 1 1.42 -12.07 -11.46
CA MET A 1 1.81 -12.94 -10.35
C MET A 1 1.35 -12.27 -9.08
N ALA A 2 0.99 -13.01 -8.05
CA ALA A 2 0.94 -12.38 -6.72
C ALA A 2 2.36 -12.36 -6.14
N LEU A 3 2.69 -11.35 -5.36
CA LEU A 3 3.85 -11.43 -4.48
C LEU A 3 3.47 -12.16 -3.19
N LEU A 4 4.45 -12.72 -2.50
CA LEU A 4 4.32 -13.27 -1.15
C LEU A 4 5.40 -12.70 -0.24
N ILE A 5 5.12 -12.67 1.06
CA ILE A 5 6.09 -12.32 2.10
C ILE A 5 6.53 -13.63 2.75
N THR A 6 7.83 -13.83 2.90
CA THR A 6 8.40 -15.02 3.55
C THR A 6 8.48 -14.87 5.06
N ASP A 7 8.84 -15.95 5.74
CA ASP A 7 9.09 -16.01 7.18
C ASP A 7 10.34 -15.22 7.62
N GLU A 8 11.11 -14.67 6.67
CA GLU A 8 12.23 -13.75 6.95
C GLU A 8 11.75 -12.32 7.29
N CYS A 9 10.45 -12.05 7.20
CA CYS A 9 9.85 -10.78 7.59
C CYS A 9 10.14 -10.42 9.05
N ILE A 10 10.56 -9.18 9.28
CA ILE A 10 10.90 -8.66 10.62
C ILE A 10 9.82 -7.80 11.27
N ASN A 11 8.59 -7.79 10.71
CA ASN A 11 7.45 -6.97 11.20
C ASN A 11 7.83 -5.48 11.43
N CYS A 12 8.34 -4.82 10.38
CA CYS A 12 8.80 -3.42 10.45
C CYS A 12 7.78 -2.39 9.97
N ASP A 13 6.57 -2.82 9.60
CA ASP A 13 5.40 -2.00 9.21
C ASP A 13 5.54 -1.12 7.94
N VAL A 14 6.72 -1.07 7.31
CA VAL A 14 6.98 -0.13 6.20
C VAL A 14 6.28 -0.50 4.89
N CYS A 15 5.92 -1.77 4.66
CA CYS A 15 5.39 -2.21 3.37
C CYS A 15 3.87 -2.10 3.24
N GLU A 16 3.13 -2.13 4.36
CA GLU A 16 1.67 -1.99 4.40
C GLU A 16 1.17 -0.67 3.78
N PRO A 17 1.65 0.52 4.19
CA PRO A 17 1.14 1.78 3.66
C PRO A 17 1.53 2.04 2.19
N GLU A 18 2.51 1.31 1.67
CA GLU A 18 3.02 1.48 0.30
C GLU A 18 2.19 0.69 -0.73
N CYS A 19 1.32 -0.21 -0.29
CA CYS A 19 0.50 -1.00 -1.21
C CYS A 19 -0.70 -0.18 -1.73
N PRO A 20 -0.77 0.14 -3.03
CA PRO A 20 -1.86 0.98 -3.57
C PRO A 20 -3.24 0.30 -3.55
N ASN A 21 -3.27 -1.02 -3.38
CA ASN A 21 -4.49 -1.83 -3.37
C ASN A 21 -4.83 -2.36 -1.98
N GLU A 22 -4.12 -1.91 -0.93
CA GLU A 22 -4.30 -2.40 0.45
C GLU A 22 -4.20 -3.93 0.55
N ALA A 23 -3.33 -4.54 -0.26
CA ALA A 23 -3.16 -5.99 -0.33
C ALA A 23 -2.32 -6.55 0.83
N ILE A 24 -1.59 -5.71 1.56
CA ILE A 24 -0.68 -6.11 2.63
C ILE A 24 -1.36 -5.88 3.98
N SER A 25 -1.29 -6.86 4.89
CA SER A 25 -1.80 -6.73 6.25
C SER A 25 -0.99 -7.58 7.24
N GLN A 26 -1.06 -7.25 8.53
CA GLN A 26 -0.41 -8.03 9.59
C GLN A 26 -1.08 -9.41 9.72
N GLY A 27 -0.32 -10.49 9.52
CA GLY A 27 -0.72 -11.87 9.81
C GLY A 27 -0.41 -12.28 11.26
N GLU A 28 -0.56 -13.58 11.55
CA GLU A 28 -0.31 -14.12 12.90
C GLU A 28 1.16 -14.03 13.32
N GLU A 29 2.10 -14.26 12.39
CA GLU A 29 3.55 -14.29 12.67
C GLU A 29 4.31 -13.20 11.89
N PHE A 30 3.91 -12.96 10.65
CA PHE A 30 4.51 -11.97 9.75
C PHE A 30 3.43 -11.33 8.87
N TYR A 31 3.79 -10.24 8.19
CA TYR A 31 2.93 -9.59 7.20
C TYR A 31 2.54 -10.55 6.07
N VAL A 32 1.31 -10.47 5.58
CA VAL A 32 0.80 -11.31 4.49
C VAL A 32 0.27 -10.45 3.34
N ILE A 33 0.36 -11.00 2.12
CA ILE A 33 -0.21 -10.39 0.90
C ILE A 33 -1.47 -11.15 0.51
N ASP A 34 -2.59 -10.44 0.35
CA ASP A 34 -3.78 -10.97 -0.33
C ASP A 34 -3.52 -11.03 -1.84
N PRO A 35 -3.41 -12.23 -2.44
CA PRO A 35 -3.12 -12.38 -3.86
C PRO A 35 -4.24 -11.87 -4.75
N THR A 36 -5.47 -11.73 -4.23
CA THR A 36 -6.62 -11.23 -5.01
C THR A 36 -6.56 -9.72 -5.22
N LEU A 37 -5.81 -9.00 -4.38
CA LEU A 37 -5.62 -7.55 -4.43
C LEU A 37 -4.25 -7.15 -4.99
N CYS A 38 -3.24 -8.03 -4.88
CA CYS A 38 -1.90 -7.77 -5.39
C CYS A 38 -1.90 -7.67 -6.93
N THR A 39 -1.44 -6.53 -7.47
CA THR A 39 -1.23 -6.35 -8.92
C THR A 39 0.25 -6.28 -9.30
N GLU A 40 1.17 -6.62 -8.39
CA GLU A 40 2.61 -6.29 -8.53
C GLU A 40 2.85 -4.79 -8.82
N CYS A 41 1.94 -3.95 -8.32
CA CYS A 41 1.85 -2.53 -8.65
C CYS A 41 1.59 -2.19 -10.13
N VAL A 42 1.35 -3.18 -11.00
CA VAL A 42 0.94 -2.95 -12.39
C VAL A 42 -0.30 -2.05 -12.42
N GLY A 43 -0.24 -1.01 -13.26
CA GLY A 43 -1.26 0.02 -13.38
C GLY A 43 -1.03 1.25 -12.49
N HIS A 44 -0.25 1.12 -11.41
CA HIS A 44 0.11 2.23 -10.51
C HIS A 44 1.57 2.68 -10.69
N PHE A 45 2.51 1.74 -10.72
CA PHE A 45 3.95 1.98 -10.74
C PHE A 45 4.68 1.02 -11.69
N GLU A 46 5.93 1.32 -12.00
CA GLU A 46 6.80 0.47 -12.84
C GLU A 46 7.44 -0.68 -12.05
N SER A 47 7.59 -0.52 -10.74
CA SER A 47 8.10 -1.55 -9.82
C SER A 47 7.19 -1.72 -8.60
N SER A 48 7.30 -2.87 -7.95
CA SER A 48 6.53 -3.19 -6.75
C SER A 48 7.04 -2.41 -5.54
N GLN A 49 6.24 -1.45 -5.07
CA GLN A 49 6.67 -0.51 -4.02
C GLN A 49 7.02 -1.21 -2.71
N CYS A 50 6.27 -2.25 -2.33
CA CYS A 50 6.56 -3.03 -1.13
C CYS A 50 7.94 -3.71 -1.17
N VAL A 51 8.41 -4.13 -2.36
CA VAL A 51 9.73 -4.73 -2.55
C VAL A 51 10.82 -3.67 -2.36
N GLU A 52 10.64 -2.47 -2.93
CA GLU A 52 11.61 -1.37 -2.83
C GLU A 52 11.86 -0.91 -1.39
N VAL A 53 10.84 -1.00 -0.52
CA VAL A 53 10.94 -0.55 0.88
C VAL A 53 11.31 -1.67 1.87
N CYS A 54 11.31 -2.94 1.45
CA CYS A 54 11.56 -4.05 2.36
C CYS A 54 13.05 -4.09 2.77
N PRO A 55 13.39 -3.88 4.06
CA PRO A 55 14.79 -3.79 4.51
C PRO A 55 15.53 -5.13 4.52
N VAL A 56 14.80 -6.25 4.38
CA VAL A 56 15.33 -7.62 4.44
C VAL A 56 15.03 -8.42 3.18
N GLU A 57 14.55 -7.77 2.11
CA GLU A 57 14.32 -8.37 0.78
C GLU A 57 13.46 -9.66 0.81
N CYS A 58 12.52 -9.77 1.76
CA CYS A 58 11.72 -10.96 2.03
C CYS A 58 10.38 -11.01 1.25
N ILE A 59 10.21 -10.17 0.22
CA ILE A 59 9.00 -10.10 -0.61
C ILE A 59 9.34 -10.64 -1.99
N LEU A 60 8.81 -11.81 -2.33
CA LEU A 60 9.17 -12.59 -3.50
C LEU A 60 7.97 -12.80 -4.41
N VAL A 61 8.24 -13.21 -5.66
CA VAL A 61 7.19 -13.66 -6.57
C VAL A 61 6.67 -15.02 -6.09
N ASP A 62 5.34 -15.15 -5.97
CA ASP A 62 4.70 -16.40 -5.58
C ASP A 62 4.80 -17.43 -6.74
N PRO A 63 5.57 -18.53 -6.58
CA PRO A 63 5.72 -19.53 -7.62
C PRO A 63 4.43 -20.33 -7.88
N GLU A 64 3.48 -20.34 -6.93
CA GLU A 64 2.20 -21.01 -7.08
C GLU A 64 1.14 -20.12 -7.75
N ARG A 65 1.42 -18.81 -7.90
CA ARG A 65 0.51 -17.82 -8.49
C ARG A 65 1.20 -17.01 -9.57
N LEU A 66 1.63 -17.71 -10.62
CA LEU A 66 2.18 -17.07 -11.81
C LEU A 66 1.06 -16.47 -12.67
N GLU A 67 1.12 -15.17 -12.94
CA GLU A 67 0.14 -14.47 -13.77
C GLU A 67 0.84 -13.52 -14.72
N SER A 68 0.30 -13.38 -15.93
CA SER A 68 0.83 -12.47 -16.93
C SER A 68 0.51 -11.01 -16.58
N GLN A 69 1.24 -10.09 -17.21
CA GLN A 69 0.98 -8.66 -17.11
C GLN A 69 -0.44 -8.26 -17.51
N GLU A 70 -1.06 -8.99 -18.46
CA GLU A 70 -2.45 -8.77 -18.88
C GLU A 70 -3.42 -9.09 -17.74
N ILE A 71 -3.25 -10.22 -17.05
CA ILE A 71 -4.06 -10.61 -15.89
C ILE A 71 -3.96 -9.57 -14.77
N LEU A 72 -2.75 -9.08 -14.49
CA LEU A 72 -2.51 -8.04 -13.49
C LEU A 72 -3.19 -6.72 -13.84
N MET A 73 -3.14 -6.33 -15.11
CA MET A 73 -3.79 -5.12 -15.61
C MET A 73 -5.32 -5.23 -15.53
N ASP A 74 -5.89 -6.39 -15.82
CA ASP A 74 -7.34 -6.61 -15.68
C ASP A 74 -7.79 -6.60 -14.22
N ARG A 75 -6.98 -7.13 -13.30
CA ARG A 75 -7.21 -6.97 -11.86
C ARG A 75 -7.15 -5.50 -11.46
N PHE A 76 -6.12 -4.76 -11.86
CA PHE A 76 -5.99 -3.32 -11.60
C PHE A 76 -7.26 -2.58 -12.02
N ARG A 77 -7.70 -2.75 -13.27
CA ARG A 77 -8.95 -2.16 -13.78
C ARG A 77 -10.14 -2.51 -12.89
N SER A 78 -10.27 -3.78 -12.51
CA SER A 78 -11.37 -4.24 -11.65
C SER A 78 -11.37 -3.57 -10.27
N LEU A 79 -10.19 -3.30 -9.71
CA LEU A 79 -10.04 -2.63 -8.41
C LEU A 79 -10.25 -1.11 -8.49
N THR A 80 -9.91 -0.49 -9.62
CA THR A 80 -9.96 0.97 -9.79
C THR A 80 -11.24 1.49 -10.45
N ASP A 81 -11.88 0.71 -11.33
CA ASP A 81 -13.06 1.15 -12.11
C ASP A 81 -14.34 1.25 -11.26
N GLY A 82 -14.31 0.75 -10.01
CA GLY A 82 -15.41 0.81 -9.06
C GLY A 82 -15.37 1.98 -8.06
N THR A 83 -14.31 2.79 -8.02
CA THR A 83 -14.11 3.78 -6.94
C THR A 83 -14.40 5.20 -7.41
N SER A 84 -15.68 5.58 -7.40
CA SER A 84 -16.06 6.97 -7.13
C SER A 84 -16.26 7.13 -5.62
N THR A 85 -15.51 8.08 -5.05
CA THR A 85 -15.73 8.76 -3.75
C THR A 85 -14.97 8.23 -2.54
N GLN A 86 -13.73 8.68 -2.36
CA GLN A 86 -13.41 9.66 -1.31
C GLN A 86 -12.27 10.58 -1.81
N PRO A 87 -12.40 11.92 -1.75
CA PRO A 87 -11.27 12.80 -1.94
C PRO A 87 -10.40 12.76 -0.67
N LEU A 88 -9.16 12.30 -0.79
CA LEU A 88 -8.16 12.45 0.26
C LEU A 88 -7.81 13.95 0.38
N GLY A 89 -8.52 14.65 1.28
CA GLY A 89 -7.99 15.75 2.07
C GLY A 89 -7.29 16.92 1.36
N SER A 90 -7.95 17.59 0.40
CA SER A 90 -7.69 19.01 0.18
C SER A 90 -8.49 19.85 1.18
N ARG A 91 -7.97 19.94 2.41
CA ARG A 91 -8.28 21.06 3.31
C ARG A 91 -6.98 21.60 3.87
N GLN A 92 -6.50 22.62 3.17
CA GLN A 92 -6.02 23.90 3.69
C GLN A 92 -5.13 23.84 4.95
N LEU A 93 -3.88 24.24 4.76
CA LEU A 93 -3.08 24.90 5.79
C LEU A 93 -3.89 26.09 6.35
N ASP A 94 -4.59 25.89 7.46
CA ASP A 94 -5.02 27.00 8.31
C ASP A 94 -3.82 27.42 9.17
N VAL A 95 -2.97 28.22 8.54
CA VAL A 95 -2.11 29.18 9.22
C VAL A 95 -3.04 30.17 9.95
N GLU A 96 -2.72 30.44 11.23
CA GLU A 96 -3.29 31.46 12.15
C GLU A 96 -4.46 31.06 13.07
N ALA A 97 -4.13 30.72 14.32
CA ALA A 97 -4.87 31.22 15.49
C ALA A 97 -3.97 31.25 16.74
N THR A 98 -3.12 32.27 16.86
CA THR A 98 -2.52 32.66 18.13
C THR A 98 -3.64 33.05 19.11
N PRO A 99 -3.76 32.45 20.31
CA PRO A 99 -4.66 32.97 21.31
C PRO A 99 -4.07 34.26 21.89
N GLN A 100 -4.68 35.39 21.55
CA GLN A 100 -4.49 36.66 22.24
C GLN A 100 -4.93 36.49 23.70
N ILE A 101 -3.99 36.61 24.64
CA ILE A 101 -4.31 36.81 26.05
C ILE A 101 -4.60 38.31 26.21
N PRO A 102 -5.84 38.73 26.51
CA PRO A 102 -6.10 40.12 26.83
C PRO A 102 -5.55 40.41 28.24
N GLY A 103 -4.83 41.51 28.35
CA GLY A 103 -4.30 42.01 29.61
C GLY A 103 -5.37 42.15 30.69
N ARG A 104 -4.94 41.88 31.92
CA ARG A 104 -5.48 42.47 33.13
C ARG A 104 -4.34 43.23 33.80
N ASP A 105 -4.69 44.42 34.28
CA ASP A 105 -3.86 45.40 34.97
C ASP A 105 -2.90 44.83 36.03
#